data_AF-A0A941PN89-F1
#
_entry.id   AF-A0A941PN89-F1
#
_cell.length_a   1.000
_cell.length_b   1.000
_cell.length_c   1.000
_cell.angle_alpha   90.00
_cell.angle_beta   90.00
_cell.angle_gamma   90.00
#
_symmetry.space_group_name_H-M   'P 1'
#
loop_
_entity.id
_entity.type
_entity.pdbx_description
1 polymer ?
#
loop_
_entity_poly.entity_id
_entity_poly.type
_entity_poly.pdbx_seq_one_letter_code
_entity_poly.pdbx_strand_id
1 'polypeptide(L)'
;MRVILALAISILALAACKPPGQTGQAGPHVDPHALQTEIGRYGLMLRQTGELTATQTGAPDASAEDPKELARGLREAVWQYNIQRSQLCARNLFTETTCTPPYEPVWISEPPGARPTPEQLQQRSAEVGQEIQHFWAVICDDARHRTQDRDQRRSICAIE
;
A
#
# COMPACT_ATOMS: atom_id res chain seq x y z
N MET A 1 79.29 -31.24 -13.52
CA MET A 1 78.88 -30.46 -14.70
C MET A 1 77.35 -30.48 -14.76
N ARG A 2 76.72 -29.31 -14.97
CA ARG A 2 75.26 -28.98 -14.95
C ARG A 2 74.72 -28.53 -13.58
N VAL A 3 74.01 -27.41 -13.38
CA VAL A 3 73.72 -26.13 -14.07
C VAL A 3 73.25 -25.19 -12.94
N ILE A 4 73.58 -23.90 -13.00
CA ILE A 4 73.15 -22.79 -12.12
C ILE A 4 71.83 -22.19 -12.65
N LEU A 5 70.85 -21.85 -11.78
CA LEU A 5 69.72 -20.87 -11.86
C LEU A 5 68.51 -21.46 -11.09
N ALA A 6 67.62 -20.75 -10.38
CA ALA A 6 67.32 -19.33 -10.30
C ALA A 6 66.59 -19.01 -8.97
N LEU A 7 66.79 -17.77 -8.55
CA LEU A 7 66.03 -16.97 -7.59
C LEU A 7 64.54 -16.88 -7.99
N ALA A 8 63.59 -17.02 -7.05
CA ALA A 8 62.34 -16.24 -7.05
C ALA A 8 61.53 -16.43 -5.75
N ILE A 9 61.41 -15.32 -5.04
CA ILE A 9 60.58 -15.00 -3.89
C ILE A 9 59.11 -15.40 -4.15
N SER A 10 58.50 -16.18 -3.26
CA SER A 10 57.05 -16.42 -3.25
C SER A 10 56.45 -15.82 -1.99
N ILE A 11 55.66 -14.78 -2.22
CA ILE A 11 54.98 -13.91 -1.28
C ILE A 11 53.86 -14.70 -0.57
N LEU A 12 53.77 -14.54 0.75
CA LEU A 12 52.66 -15.01 1.57
C LEU A 12 51.33 -14.41 1.06
N ALA A 13 50.51 -15.24 0.41
CA ALA A 13 49.09 -14.95 0.26
C ALA A 13 48.35 -15.48 1.49
N LEU A 14 48.15 -14.60 2.49
CA LEU A 14 47.11 -14.77 3.49
C LEU A 14 45.75 -14.61 2.80
N ALA A 15 45.29 -15.67 2.13
CA ALA A 15 43.88 -15.81 1.78
C ALA A 15 43.13 -16.04 3.08
N ALA A 16 42.58 -14.96 3.63
CA ALA A 16 41.64 -15.00 4.73
C ALA A 16 40.44 -15.87 4.33
N CYS A 17 40.38 -17.08 4.90
CA CYS A 17 39.13 -17.80 5.07
C CYS A 17 38.23 -16.96 5.97
N LYS A 18 37.45 -16.04 5.37
CA LYS A 18 36.27 -15.49 6.02
C LYS A 18 35.20 -16.57 5.98
N PRO A 19 34.74 -17.12 7.11
CA PRO A 19 33.50 -17.88 7.13
C PRO A 19 32.43 -16.98 6.52
N PRO A 20 31.57 -17.45 5.60
CA PRO A 20 30.46 -16.65 5.13
C PRO A 20 29.60 -16.34 6.35
N GLY A 21 29.83 -15.15 6.90
CA GLY A 21 29.03 -14.57 7.95
C GLY A 21 27.62 -14.52 7.41
N GLN A 22 26.72 -15.14 8.17
CA GLN A 22 25.31 -14.80 8.18
C GLN A 22 25.19 -13.30 8.45
N THR A 23 25.28 -12.50 7.41
CA THR A 23 24.55 -11.24 7.33
C THR A 23 23.33 -11.54 6.49
N GLY A 24 22.43 -12.34 7.06
CA GLY A 24 21.03 -12.19 6.71
C GLY A 24 20.66 -10.78 7.13
N GLN A 25 20.78 -9.81 6.23
CA GLN A 25 19.91 -8.66 6.29
C GLN A 25 18.51 -9.25 6.32
N ALA A 26 17.87 -9.21 7.49
CA ALA A 26 16.43 -9.30 7.53
C ALA A 26 15.96 -8.26 6.50
N GLY A 27 15.30 -8.72 5.44
CA GLY A 27 14.56 -7.82 4.57
C GLY A 27 13.62 -6.96 5.40
N PRO A 28 13.03 -5.89 4.84
CA PRO A 28 12.06 -5.08 5.56
C PRO A 28 11.07 -5.99 6.27
N HIS A 29 11.09 -6.00 7.61
CA HIS A 29 10.12 -6.79 8.37
C HIS A 29 8.79 -6.10 8.18
N VAL A 30 7.89 -6.72 7.43
CA VAL A 30 6.53 -6.22 7.27
C VAL A 30 5.79 -6.46 8.58
N ASP A 31 5.43 -5.36 9.24
CA ASP A 31 4.66 -5.37 10.47
C ASP A 31 3.15 -5.52 10.16
N PRO A 32 2.50 -6.62 10.58
CA PRO A 32 1.07 -6.82 10.38
C PRO A 32 0.21 -5.71 11.00
N HIS A 33 0.64 -5.11 12.12
CA HIS A 33 -0.09 -4.01 12.76
C HIS A 33 -0.04 -2.72 11.93
N ALA A 34 1.10 -2.45 11.26
CA ALA A 34 1.20 -1.36 10.32
C ALA A 34 0.24 -1.54 9.13
N LEU A 35 0.10 -2.77 8.60
CA LEU A 35 -0.85 -3.08 7.53
C LEU A 35 -2.30 -2.90 7.97
N GLN A 36 -2.63 -3.36 9.17
CA GLN A 36 -3.93 -3.17 9.78
C GLN A 36 -4.29 -1.67 9.87
N THR A 37 -3.34 -0.87 10.34
CA THR A 37 -3.49 0.59 10.45
C THR A 37 -3.75 1.21 9.08
N GLU A 38 -3.01 0.80 8.05
CA GLU A 38 -3.20 1.28 6.68
C GLU A 38 -4.58 0.92 6.10
N ILE A 39 -5.05 -0.32 6.30
CA ILE A 39 -6.41 -0.72 5.87
C ILE A 39 -7.48 0.11 6.57
N GLY A 40 -7.31 0.36 7.87
CA GLY A 40 -8.19 1.25 8.64
C GLY A 40 -8.19 2.68 8.09
N ARG A 41 -7.01 3.19 7.72
CA ARG A 41 -6.84 4.51 7.08
C ARG A 41 -7.57 4.60 5.75
N TYR A 42 -7.51 3.56 4.91
CA TYR A 42 -8.29 3.50 3.67
C TYR A 42 -9.79 3.58 3.93
N GLY A 43 -10.28 2.87 4.95
CA GLY A 43 -11.68 2.95 5.37
C GLY A 43 -12.10 4.35 5.81
N LEU A 44 -11.23 5.08 6.52
CA LEU A 44 -11.47 6.46 6.91
C LEU A 44 -11.55 7.40 5.70
N MET A 45 -10.61 7.29 4.75
CA MET A 45 -10.61 8.09 3.53
C MET A 45 -11.90 7.89 2.73
N LEU A 46 -12.28 6.64 2.50
CA LEU A 46 -13.52 6.33 1.78
C LEU A 46 -14.75 6.86 2.52
N ARG A 47 -14.80 6.76 3.86
CA ARG A 47 -15.90 7.33 4.64
C ARG A 47 -16.00 8.85 4.48
N GLN A 48 -14.89 9.57 4.60
CA GLN A 48 -14.85 11.03 4.42
C GLN A 48 -15.30 11.44 3.02
N THR A 49 -14.84 10.72 1.98
CA THR A 49 -15.34 10.90 0.61
C THR A 49 -16.86 10.70 0.54
N GLY A 50 -17.36 9.66 1.21
CA GLY A 50 -18.78 9.38 1.33
C GLY A 50 -19.56 10.56 1.90
N GLU A 51 -19.12 11.08 3.02
CA GLU A 51 -19.72 12.24 3.70
C GLU A 51 -19.70 13.50 2.82
N LEU A 52 -18.57 13.80 2.18
CA LEU A 52 -18.41 14.99 1.32
C LEU A 52 -19.23 14.91 0.03
N THR A 53 -19.56 13.70 -0.41
CA THR A 53 -20.27 13.48 -1.67
C THR A 53 -21.68 12.97 -1.49
N ALA A 54 -22.15 12.76 -0.26
CA ALA A 54 -23.41 12.10 0.05
C ALA A 54 -23.52 10.69 -0.59
N THR A 55 -22.43 9.91 -0.52
CA THR A 55 -22.42 8.48 -0.86
C THR A 55 -22.19 7.67 0.43
N GLN A 56 -23.01 6.65 0.68
CA GLN A 56 -22.85 5.78 1.85
C GLN A 56 -22.31 4.42 1.42
N THR A 57 -21.24 3.99 2.06
CA THR A 57 -20.56 2.72 1.81
C THR A 57 -19.89 2.25 3.11
N GLY A 58 -19.74 0.95 3.27
CA GLY A 58 -19.17 0.35 4.48
C GLY A 58 -17.67 0.65 4.61
N ALA A 59 -17.13 0.46 5.80
CA ALA A 59 -15.68 0.52 6.04
C ALA A 59 -15.12 -0.90 6.19
N PRO A 60 -13.94 -1.21 5.62
CA PRO A 60 -13.30 -2.50 5.81
C PRO A 60 -13.04 -2.78 7.29
N ASP A 61 -13.25 -4.03 7.70
CA ASP A 61 -12.89 -4.50 9.03
C ASP A 61 -11.37 -4.61 9.15
N ALA A 62 -10.80 -3.71 9.94
CA ALA A 62 -9.37 -3.58 10.17
C ALA A 62 -8.96 -4.12 11.55
N SER A 63 -9.63 -5.11 12.13
CA SER A 63 -9.30 -5.64 13.46
C SER A 63 -8.36 -6.86 13.45
N ALA A 64 -7.93 -7.32 12.27
CA ALA A 64 -7.28 -8.62 12.13
C ALA A 64 -5.79 -8.53 11.75
N GLU A 65 -4.97 -9.34 12.42
CA GLU A 65 -3.54 -9.52 12.13
C GLU A 65 -3.26 -10.76 11.27
N ASP A 66 -4.27 -11.63 11.07
CA ASP A 66 -4.13 -12.83 10.24
C ASP A 66 -4.00 -12.46 8.75
N PRO A 67 -3.02 -13.02 8.00
CA PRO A 67 -2.81 -12.70 6.60
C PRO A 67 -4.04 -12.87 5.69
N LYS A 68 -4.92 -13.85 5.98
CA LYS A 68 -6.16 -14.08 5.24
C LYS A 68 -7.14 -12.92 5.47
N GLU A 69 -7.22 -12.45 6.70
CA GLU A 69 -8.13 -11.38 7.09
C GLU A 69 -7.62 -10.01 6.61
N LEU A 70 -6.30 -9.77 6.64
CA LEU A 70 -5.67 -8.61 6.01
C LEU A 70 -5.96 -8.60 4.50
N ALA A 71 -5.81 -9.74 3.82
CA ALA A 71 -6.17 -9.86 2.40
C ALA A 71 -7.66 -9.58 2.16
N ARG A 72 -8.56 -10.06 3.03
CA ARG A 72 -9.99 -9.74 2.98
C ARG A 72 -10.24 -8.23 3.11
N GLY A 73 -9.62 -7.58 4.09
CA GLY A 73 -9.73 -6.13 4.30
C GLY A 73 -9.29 -5.32 3.08
N LEU A 74 -8.21 -5.72 2.42
CA LEU A 74 -7.77 -5.10 1.16
C LEU A 74 -8.77 -5.29 0.02
N ARG A 75 -9.38 -6.48 -0.13
CA ARG A 75 -10.43 -6.72 -1.14
C ARG A 75 -11.66 -5.84 -0.86
N GLU A 76 -12.03 -5.71 0.41
CA GLU A 76 -13.15 -4.87 0.81
C GLU A 76 -12.87 -3.39 0.53
N ALA A 77 -11.66 -2.89 0.80
CA ALA A 77 -11.26 -1.53 0.45
C ALA A 77 -11.39 -1.26 -1.06
N VAL A 78 -10.93 -2.19 -1.92
CA VAL A 78 -11.08 -2.09 -3.38
C VAL A 78 -12.55 -2.09 -3.80
N TRP A 79 -13.38 -2.95 -3.19
CA TRP A 79 -14.81 -3.00 -3.48
C TRP A 79 -15.52 -1.69 -3.14
N GLN A 80 -15.30 -1.16 -1.93
CA GLN A 80 -15.90 0.11 -1.50
C GLN A 80 -15.44 1.28 -2.37
N TYR A 81 -14.14 1.33 -2.71
CA TYR A 81 -13.58 2.30 -3.64
C TYR A 81 -14.29 2.30 -5.00
N ASN A 82 -14.44 1.13 -5.62
CA ASN A 82 -15.08 1.03 -6.94
C ASN A 82 -16.58 1.38 -6.89
N ILE A 83 -17.29 1.03 -5.81
CA ILE A 83 -18.69 1.45 -5.63
C ILE A 83 -18.79 2.98 -5.55
N GLN A 84 -17.98 3.63 -4.73
CA GLN A 84 -18.01 5.09 -4.59
C GLN A 84 -17.71 5.78 -5.93
N ARG A 85 -16.68 5.33 -6.64
CA ARG A 85 -16.36 5.84 -7.98
C ARG A 85 -17.55 5.70 -8.94
N SER A 86 -18.18 4.53 -8.96
CA SER A 86 -19.36 4.29 -9.80
C SER A 86 -20.52 5.23 -9.46
N GLN A 87 -20.82 5.43 -8.18
CA GLN A 87 -21.88 6.33 -7.72
C GLN A 87 -21.63 7.80 -8.10
N LEU A 88 -20.38 8.26 -8.00
CA LEU A 88 -20.01 9.62 -8.40
C LEU A 88 -20.03 9.81 -9.91
N CYS A 89 -19.55 8.81 -10.66
CA CYS A 89 -19.61 8.83 -12.11
C CYS A 89 -21.06 8.90 -12.61
N ALA A 90 -21.96 8.10 -12.03
CA ALA A 90 -23.39 8.12 -12.37
C ALA A 90 -24.06 9.50 -12.15
N ARG A 91 -23.46 10.34 -11.31
CA ARG A 91 -23.90 11.72 -11.01
C ARG A 91 -23.14 12.79 -11.80
N ASN A 92 -22.25 12.40 -12.71
CA ASN A 92 -21.35 13.28 -13.45
C ASN A 92 -20.44 14.14 -12.53
N LEU A 93 -20.00 13.57 -11.40
CA LEU A 93 -19.09 14.24 -10.47
C LEU A 93 -17.68 13.67 -10.59
N PHE A 94 -16.68 14.56 -10.69
CA PHE A 94 -15.26 14.21 -10.77
C PHE A 94 -14.96 13.22 -11.91
N THR A 95 -15.59 13.40 -13.07
CA THR A 95 -15.66 12.39 -14.15
C THR A 95 -14.30 11.92 -14.64
N GLU A 96 -13.28 12.79 -14.65
CA GLU A 96 -11.91 12.42 -15.01
C GLU A 96 -11.29 11.36 -14.08
N THR A 97 -11.70 11.34 -12.81
CA THR A 97 -11.22 10.38 -11.79
C THR A 97 -12.20 9.21 -11.59
N THR A 98 -13.49 9.45 -11.74
CA THR A 98 -14.55 8.49 -11.35
C THR A 98 -15.11 7.68 -12.52
N CYS A 99 -15.10 8.22 -13.74
CA CYS A 99 -15.63 7.56 -14.94
C CYS A 99 -14.55 6.85 -15.76
N THR A 100 -13.57 6.24 -15.09
CA THR A 100 -12.54 5.40 -15.72
C THR A 100 -12.81 3.93 -15.36
N PRO A 101 -12.13 2.95 -16.00
CA PRO A 101 -12.31 1.54 -15.66
C PRO A 101 -12.19 1.25 -14.14
N PRO A 102 -12.86 0.21 -13.62
CA PRO A 102 -12.72 -0.18 -12.22
C PRO A 102 -11.27 -0.62 -11.93
N TYR A 103 -10.81 -0.35 -10.72
CA TYR A 103 -9.51 -0.84 -10.26
C TYR A 103 -9.65 -2.30 -9.86
N GLU A 104 -9.07 -3.21 -10.66
CA GLU A 104 -9.21 -4.66 -10.53
C GLU A 104 -7.83 -5.33 -10.57
N PRO A 105 -7.07 -5.31 -9.47
CA PRO A 105 -5.78 -5.99 -9.43
C PRO A 105 -5.97 -7.50 -9.43
N VAL A 106 -5.02 -8.25 -10.03
CA VAL A 106 -5.14 -9.71 -10.26
C VAL A 106 -5.52 -10.50 -9.00
N TRP A 107 -5.02 -10.09 -7.83
CA TRP A 107 -5.25 -10.77 -6.56
C TRP A 107 -6.68 -10.62 -6.01
N ILE A 108 -7.52 -9.75 -6.59
CA ILE A 108 -8.92 -9.59 -6.21
C ILE A 108 -9.72 -10.88 -6.43
N SER A 109 -9.31 -11.69 -7.42
CA SER A 109 -9.95 -12.95 -7.80
C SER A 109 -9.36 -14.18 -7.11
N GLU A 110 -8.38 -14.02 -6.21
CA GLU A 110 -7.84 -15.13 -5.44
C GLU A 110 -8.92 -15.76 -4.53
N PRO A 111 -8.83 -17.07 -4.26
CA PRO A 111 -9.81 -17.75 -3.42
C PRO A 111 -9.86 -17.18 -1.99
N PRO A 112 -11.01 -17.24 -1.29
CA PRO A 112 -11.16 -16.66 0.05
C PRO A 112 -10.22 -17.23 1.13
N GLY A 113 -9.67 -18.43 0.90
CA GLY A 113 -8.70 -19.09 1.77
C GLY A 113 -7.24 -18.76 1.45
N ALA A 114 -6.96 -17.90 0.47
CA ALA A 114 -5.59 -17.50 0.14
C ALA A 114 -4.92 -16.82 1.34
N ARG A 115 -3.65 -17.18 1.59
CA ARG A 115 -2.82 -16.59 2.65
C ARG A 115 -1.56 -16.00 2.01
N PRO A 116 -1.62 -14.76 1.52
CA PRO A 116 -0.46 -14.10 0.93
C PRO A 116 0.65 -13.91 1.96
N THR A 117 1.89 -13.80 1.50
CA THR A 117 3.01 -13.47 2.39
C THR A 117 2.88 -12.02 2.88
N PRO A 118 3.55 -11.66 3.99
CA PRO A 118 3.57 -10.27 4.46
C PRO A 118 4.03 -9.28 3.37
N GLU A 119 5.05 -9.62 2.60
CA GLU A 119 5.56 -8.77 1.51
C GLU A 119 4.52 -8.58 0.40
N GLN A 120 3.75 -9.63 0.08
CA GLN A 120 2.64 -9.51 -0.86
C GLN A 120 1.54 -8.60 -0.30
N LEU A 121 1.19 -8.72 0.97
CA LEU A 121 0.20 -7.84 1.61
C LEU A 121 0.66 -6.39 1.61
N GLN A 122 1.94 -6.14 1.90
CA GLN A 122 2.52 -4.80 1.86
C GLN A 122 2.48 -4.18 0.47
N GLN A 123 2.84 -4.95 -0.55
CA GLN A 123 2.76 -4.49 -1.93
C GLN A 123 1.31 -4.18 -2.33
N ARG A 124 0.37 -5.08 -2.03
CA ARG A 124 -1.06 -4.88 -2.32
C ARG A 124 -1.61 -3.66 -1.60
N SER A 125 -1.25 -3.47 -0.34
CA SER A 125 -1.64 -2.30 0.45
C SER A 125 -1.12 -1.01 -0.19
N ALA A 126 0.14 -0.98 -0.61
CA ALA A 126 0.72 0.20 -1.25
C ALA A 126 0.01 0.55 -2.56
N GLU A 127 -0.34 -0.44 -3.39
CA GLU A 127 -1.08 -0.25 -4.64
C GLU A 127 -2.49 0.29 -4.38
N VAL A 128 -3.23 -0.32 -3.46
CA VAL A 128 -4.57 0.15 -3.05
C VAL A 128 -4.51 1.56 -2.47
N GLY A 129 -3.50 1.83 -1.65
CA GLY A 129 -3.30 3.13 -1.02
C GLY A 129 -3.08 4.25 -2.02
N GLN A 130 -2.35 4.02 -3.11
CA GLN A 130 -2.14 5.01 -4.18
C GLN A 130 -3.46 5.42 -4.83
N GLU A 131 -4.31 4.44 -5.18
CA GLU A 131 -5.60 4.67 -5.81
C GLU A 131 -6.55 5.45 -4.89
N ILE A 132 -6.70 5.00 -3.65
CA ILE A 132 -7.60 5.62 -2.67
C ILE A 132 -7.11 7.02 -2.29
N GLN A 133 -5.79 7.21 -2.12
CA GLN A 133 -5.23 8.51 -1.78
C GLN A 133 -5.43 9.53 -2.91
N HIS A 134 -5.23 9.14 -4.17
CA HIS A 134 -5.47 10.02 -5.31
C HIS A 134 -6.94 10.46 -5.36
N PHE A 135 -7.85 9.49 -5.27
CA PHE A 135 -9.29 9.74 -5.29
C PHE A 135 -9.76 10.63 -4.14
N TRP A 136 -9.32 10.33 -2.92
CA TRP A 136 -9.62 11.13 -1.73
C TRP A 136 -9.08 12.56 -1.87
N ALA A 137 -7.84 12.74 -2.34
CA ALA A 137 -7.23 14.06 -2.49
C ALA A 137 -8.04 14.97 -3.44
N VAL A 138 -8.49 14.45 -4.59
CA VAL A 138 -9.31 15.20 -5.56
C VAL A 138 -10.59 15.75 -4.91
N ILE A 139 -11.29 14.91 -4.15
CA ILE A 139 -12.56 15.26 -3.52
C ILE A 139 -12.36 16.23 -2.35
N CYS A 140 -11.34 15.98 -1.55
CA CYS A 140 -10.98 16.84 -0.42
C CYS A 140 -10.52 18.22 -0.87
N ASP A 141 -9.75 18.31 -1.95
CA ASP A 141 -9.31 19.60 -2.51
C ASP A 141 -10.50 20.39 -3.02
N ASP A 142 -11.42 19.77 -3.75
CA ASP A 142 -12.65 20.45 -4.19
C ASP A 142 -13.51 20.92 -2.98
N ALA A 143 -13.67 20.10 -1.95
CA ALA A 143 -14.37 20.49 -0.72
C ALA A 143 -13.70 21.68 -0.01
N ARG A 144 -12.36 21.71 0.03
CA ARG A 144 -11.59 22.85 0.58
C ARG A 144 -11.78 24.12 -0.24
N HIS A 145 -11.80 24.03 -1.57
CA HIS A 145 -12.02 25.18 -2.45
C HIS A 145 -13.43 25.77 -2.28
N ARG A 146 -14.44 24.92 -2.03
CA ARG A 146 -15.83 25.36 -1.81
C ARG A 146 -16.07 25.98 -0.42
N THR A 147 -15.17 25.75 0.54
CA THR A 147 -15.31 26.23 1.92
C THR A 147 -14.73 27.62 2.08
N GLN A 148 -15.52 28.58 2.58
CA GLN A 148 -15.09 29.98 2.77
C GLN A 148 -14.32 30.19 4.09
N ASP A 149 -14.76 29.52 5.16
CA ASP A 149 -14.13 29.61 6.47
C ASP A 149 -12.74 28.96 6.50
N ARG A 150 -11.75 29.69 7.02
CA ARG A 150 -10.34 29.27 6.98
C ARG A 150 -10.06 28.11 7.93
N ASP A 151 -10.70 28.08 9.08
CA ASP A 151 -10.44 27.07 10.10
C ASP A 151 -11.17 25.78 9.74
N GLN A 152 -12.39 25.87 9.23
CA GLN A 152 -13.12 24.73 8.65
C GLN A 152 -12.39 24.15 7.44
N ARG A 153 -11.83 24.98 6.55
CA ARG A 153 -11.05 24.51 5.40
C ARG A 153 -9.85 23.64 5.84
N ARG A 154 -9.22 23.96 6.97
CA ARG A 154 -8.08 23.20 7.51
C ARG A 154 -8.48 21.86 8.11
N SER A 155 -9.71 21.73 8.60
CA SER A 155 -10.21 20.46 9.16
C SER A 155 -10.74 19.49 8.11
N ILE A 156 -11.01 19.96 6.88
CA ILE A 156 -11.49 19.08 5.80
C ILE A 156 -10.42 18.06 5.45
N CYS A 157 -10.79 16.78 5.61
CA CYS A 157 -9.94 15.66 5.29
C CYS A 157 -8.59 15.71 6.04
N ALA A 158 -8.63 16.11 7.31
CA ALA A 158 -7.52 15.92 8.22
C ALA A 158 -7.54 14.46 8.70
N ILE A 159 -6.43 13.75 8.51
CA ILE A 159 -6.19 12.42 9.06
C ILE A 159 -4.88 12.55 9.85
N GLU A 160 -4.94 12.26 11.15
CA GLU A 160 -3.78 12.25 12.06
C GLU A 160 -3.04 10.91 11.99
#